data_AF-A0AAN8RK03-F1
#
_entry.id   AF-A0AAN8RK03-F1
#
_cell.length_a   1.000
_cell.length_b   1.000
_cell.length_c   1.000
_cell.angle_alpha   90.00
_cell.angle_beta   90.00
_cell.angle_gamma   90.00
#
_symmetry.space_group_name_H-M   'P 1'
#
loop_
_entity.id
_entity.type
_entity.pdbx_description
1 polymer ?
#
loop_
_entity_poly.entity_id
_entity_poly.type
_entity_poly.pdbx_seq_one_letter_code
_entity_poly.pdbx_strand_id
1 'polypeptide(L)'
;MTLPIVITRIISSSPLITRLSSTFLGFQRVGAFNRGYNTFSKPLLSSKRSILFFLIGPPILYLTTTFARLLYQYPTTDINRSHPVYKSKDDVRFKQLYGHWFSARVPYESVVRPSSTIERVGDETVVKNEKHKKTPIEIWTSALFCTPTLGLEAIGIGFFTGNGFTTGDIGEEKVFVGQELAHGVFNVISIEEQTPPVTLTQQEDGVNGKLLGRAIVAYDLPDYLTHIWEVAAKFGAPWRHISGGRHCFEVIEEDGGRDGEVLVRFGCVIDMERVNRLEREKGEDGKGMPGVYVWLHEVYARWLVDGAVNRLRRSLITSRYLVV
;
A
#
# COMPACT_ATOMS: atom_id res chain seq x y z
N MET A 1 0.59 -1.48 28.05
CA MET A 1 1.42 -0.29 27.77
C MET A 1 2.90 -0.67 27.81
N THR A 2 3.48 -1.19 26.72
CA THR A 2 4.91 -1.58 26.63
C THR A 2 5.47 -1.48 25.20
N LEU A 3 4.77 -0.83 24.27
CA LEU A 3 5.25 -0.57 22.91
C LEU A 3 6.45 0.40 22.77
N PRO A 4 6.71 1.37 23.68
CA PRO A 4 7.81 2.31 23.46
C PRO A 4 9.20 1.66 23.55
N ILE A 5 9.35 0.53 24.24
CA ILE A 5 10.67 -0.07 24.57
C ILE A 5 11.22 -0.93 23.42
N VAL A 6 10.34 -1.50 22.59
CA VAL A 6 10.73 -2.39 21.48
C VAL A 6 11.23 -1.58 20.27
N ILE A 7 10.62 -0.42 20.01
CA ILE A 7 11.07 0.50 18.94
C ILE A 7 12.45 1.07 19.26
N THR A 8 12.75 1.39 20.53
CA THR A 8 14.08 1.87 20.92
C THR A 8 15.17 0.81 20.75
N ARG A 9 14.86 -0.48 20.96
CA ARG A 9 15.84 -1.58 20.76
C ARG A 9 16.15 -1.88 19.30
N ILE A 10 15.18 -1.72 18.40
CA ILE A 10 15.40 -1.90 16.95
C ILE A 10 16.21 -0.72 16.38
N ILE A 11 15.99 0.49 16.89
CA ILE A 11 16.77 1.68 16.51
C ILE A 11 18.19 1.63 17.11
N SER A 12 18.39 1.05 18.30
CA SER A 12 19.71 0.97 18.95
C SER A 12 20.62 -0.17 18.49
N SER A 13 20.08 -1.16 17.77
CA SER A 13 20.84 -2.36 17.32
C SER A 13 21.32 -2.27 15.87
N SER A 14 21.00 -1.18 15.16
CA SER A 14 21.59 -0.89 13.86
C SER A 14 22.93 -0.15 14.04
N PRO A 15 24.08 -0.77 13.73
CA PRO A 15 25.39 -0.11 13.86
C PRO A 15 25.52 1.16 13.00
N LEU A 16 24.64 1.34 12.01
CA LEU A 16 24.54 2.54 11.19
C LEU A 16 23.93 3.74 11.95
N ILE A 17 22.94 3.49 12.81
CA ILE A 17 22.21 4.54 13.55
C ILE A 17 22.97 4.93 14.82
N THR A 18 23.62 3.98 15.49
CA THR A 18 24.48 4.25 16.66
C THR A 18 25.74 5.05 16.28
N ARG A 19 26.25 4.89 15.04
CA ARG A 19 27.30 5.76 14.49
C ARG A 19 26.79 7.16 14.18
N LEU A 20 25.56 7.31 13.71
CA LEU A 20 24.96 8.63 13.47
C LEU A 20 24.65 9.37 14.79
N SER A 21 24.19 8.70 15.85
CA SER A 21 23.90 9.33 17.14
C SER A 21 25.16 9.71 17.94
N SER A 22 26.22 8.90 17.90
CA SER A 22 27.52 9.25 18.51
C SER A 22 28.20 10.41 17.81
N THR A 23 28.01 10.56 16.50
CA THR A 23 28.43 11.75 15.76
C THR A 23 27.58 12.98 16.15
N PHE A 24 26.28 12.80 16.42
CA PHE A 24 25.37 13.88 16.81
C PHE A 24 25.61 14.40 18.24
N LEU A 25 25.92 13.51 19.20
CA LEU A 25 26.20 13.87 20.60
C LEU A 25 27.65 14.32 20.84
N GLY A 26 28.60 13.88 20.00
CA GLY A 26 29.98 14.38 20.02
C GLY A 26 30.11 15.86 19.61
N PHE A 27 29.09 16.43 18.96
CA PHE A 27 29.09 17.83 18.53
C PHE A 27 28.79 18.84 19.65
N GLN A 28 28.28 18.41 20.80
CA GLN A 28 27.96 19.32 21.91
C GLN A 28 29.08 19.50 22.95
N ARG A 29 30.20 18.77 22.87
CA ARG A 29 31.15 18.72 24.00
C ARG A 29 32.63 18.99 23.75
N VAL A 30 33.03 19.54 22.60
CA VAL A 30 34.43 19.97 22.43
C VAL A 30 34.48 21.33 21.75
N GLY A 31 34.83 22.36 22.52
CA GLY A 31 35.33 23.62 21.97
C GLY A 31 34.75 24.89 22.56
N ALA A 32 34.82 25.09 23.87
CA ALA A 32 34.75 26.43 24.44
C ALA A 32 35.79 26.55 25.54
N PHE A 33 36.97 27.04 25.21
CA PHE A 33 37.61 28.17 25.90
C PHE A 33 38.90 28.55 25.14
N ASN A 34 39.02 29.84 24.83
CA ASN A 34 40.16 30.54 24.22
C ASN A 34 40.44 30.33 22.72
N ARG A 35 39.77 31.14 21.88
CA ARG A 35 40.47 31.83 20.79
C ARG A 35 39.73 33.10 20.36
N GLY A 36 40.52 34.16 20.21
CA GLY A 36 40.08 35.54 20.08
C GLY A 36 39.18 35.82 18.89
N TYR A 37 38.35 36.83 19.10
CA TYR A 37 37.60 37.55 18.09
C TYR A 37 38.57 38.08 17.02
N ASN A 38 38.56 37.47 15.84
CA ASN A 38 38.69 38.19 14.59
C ASN A 38 38.44 37.28 13.38
N THR A 39 37.82 37.89 12.37
CA THR A 39 37.63 37.48 10.97
C THR A 39 36.40 36.65 10.61
N PHE A 40 35.51 37.38 9.91
CA PHE A 40 34.74 36.97 8.73
C PHE A 40 33.73 35.83 8.89
N SER A 41 32.47 36.25 8.87
CA SER A 41 31.29 35.55 8.39
C SER A 41 31.59 34.58 7.24
N LYS A 42 32.02 33.36 7.56
CA LYS A 42 31.94 32.26 6.61
C LYS A 42 30.45 31.97 6.41
N PRO A 43 29.92 32.05 5.18
CA PRO A 43 28.52 31.73 4.94
C PRO A 43 28.24 30.31 5.45
N LEU A 44 27.11 30.13 6.14
CA LEU A 44 26.64 28.84 6.71
C LEU A 44 26.67 27.66 5.71
N LEU A 45 26.78 27.96 4.41
CA LEU A 45 26.86 27.04 3.28
C LEU A 45 28.28 26.63 2.84
N SER A 46 29.34 27.13 3.49
CA SER A 46 30.72 26.90 3.02
C SER A 46 31.24 25.47 3.21
N SER A 47 30.62 24.67 4.10
CA SER A 47 31.08 23.31 4.36
C SER A 47 30.31 22.30 3.51
N LYS A 48 31.02 21.37 2.85
CA LYS A 48 30.41 20.24 2.12
C LYS A 48 29.41 19.46 2.99
N ARG A 49 29.62 19.45 4.31
CA ARG A 49 28.74 18.81 5.29
C ARG A 49 27.43 19.59 5.49
N SER A 50 27.48 20.92 5.48
CA SER A 50 26.28 21.77 5.54
C SER A 50 25.41 21.57 4.29
N ILE A 51 26.03 21.55 3.10
CA ILE A 51 25.31 21.32 1.84
C ILE A 51 24.64 19.95 1.85
N LEU A 52 25.35 18.90 2.29
CA LEU A 52 24.77 17.55 2.40
C LEU A 52 23.58 17.49 3.37
N PHE A 53 23.67 18.20 4.50
CA PHE A 53 22.58 18.28 5.47
C PHE A 53 21.33 18.97 4.87
N PHE A 54 21.49 20.06 4.13
CA PHE A 54 20.37 20.74 3.48
C PHE A 54 19.78 19.96 2.30
N LEU A 55 20.59 19.17 1.59
CA LEU A 55 20.10 18.34 0.49
C LEU A 55 19.34 17.10 0.98
N ILE A 56 19.82 16.44 2.02
CA ILE A 56 19.28 15.15 2.48
C ILE A 56 18.32 15.31 3.66
N GLY A 57 18.51 16.34 4.50
CA GLY A 57 17.70 16.59 5.69
C GLY A 57 16.21 16.71 5.40
N PRO A 58 15.77 17.60 4.49
CA PRO A 58 14.34 17.76 4.18
C PRO A 58 13.70 16.49 3.59
N PRO A 59 14.29 15.77 2.62
CA PRO A 59 13.74 14.48 2.17
C PRO A 59 13.62 13.43 3.28
N ILE A 60 14.65 13.28 4.13
CA ILE A 60 14.58 12.33 5.26
C ILE A 60 13.48 12.75 6.24
N LEU A 61 13.39 14.05 6.56
CA LEU A 61 12.35 14.55 7.46
C LEU A 61 10.95 14.32 6.87
N TYR A 62 10.77 14.57 5.58
CA TYR A 62 9.50 14.30 4.88
C TYR A 62 9.14 12.83 4.92
N LEU A 63 10.08 11.92 4.62
CA LEU A 63 9.84 10.48 4.66
C LEU A 63 9.51 10.00 6.08
N THR A 64 10.29 10.42 7.08
CA THR A 64 10.08 9.99 8.47
C THR A 64 8.75 10.50 9.05
N THR A 65 8.41 11.76 8.81
CA THR A 65 7.13 12.33 9.25
C THR A 65 5.94 11.71 8.50
N THR A 66 6.08 11.45 7.20
CA THR A 66 5.03 10.79 6.43
C THR A 66 4.83 9.34 6.88
N PHE A 67 5.91 8.58 7.11
CA PHE A 67 5.81 7.22 7.61
C PHE A 67 5.17 7.17 9.00
N ALA A 68 5.56 8.07 9.90
CA ALA A 68 4.94 8.16 11.22
C ALA A 68 3.43 8.45 11.13
N ARG A 69 3.04 9.39 10.26
CA ARG A 69 1.62 9.71 9.99
C ARG A 69 0.87 8.49 9.46
N LEU A 70 1.42 7.81 8.45
CA LEU A 70 0.79 6.63 7.83
C LEU A 70 0.60 5.48 8.82
N LEU A 71 1.59 5.22 9.67
CA LEU A 71 1.51 4.19 10.72
C LEU A 71 0.39 4.50 11.72
N TYR A 72 0.22 5.77 12.08
CA TYR A 72 -0.83 6.20 13.00
C TYR A 72 -2.23 6.18 12.35
N GLN A 73 -2.33 6.65 11.11
CA GLN A 73 -3.60 6.83 10.42
C GLN A 73 -4.19 5.52 9.88
N TYR A 74 -3.33 4.55 9.55
CA TYR A 74 -3.70 3.26 8.97
C TYR A 74 -3.08 2.13 9.81
N PRO A 75 -3.67 1.78 10.97
CA PRO A 75 -3.14 0.70 11.80
C PRO A 75 -3.18 -0.64 11.05
N THR A 76 -2.18 -1.49 11.28
CA THR A 76 -2.19 -2.88 10.80
C THR A 76 -3.12 -3.68 11.68
N THR A 77 -4.05 -4.43 11.08
CA THR A 77 -4.77 -5.52 11.76
C THR A 77 -4.59 -6.82 10.99
N ASP A 78 -4.61 -7.96 11.68
CA ASP A 78 -4.41 -9.24 11.02
C ASP A 78 -5.66 -9.66 10.24
N ILE A 79 -5.45 -10.27 9.07
CA ILE A 79 -6.52 -10.93 8.33
C ILE A 79 -6.66 -12.36 8.85
N ASN A 80 -7.88 -12.74 9.23
CA ASN A 80 -8.17 -14.12 9.59
C ASN A 80 -7.80 -15.10 8.47
N ARG A 81 -7.16 -16.23 8.81
CA ARG A 81 -6.76 -17.24 7.82
C ARG A 81 -7.91 -17.93 7.10
N SER A 82 -9.12 -17.89 7.65
CA SER A 82 -10.33 -18.37 6.96
C SER A 82 -10.81 -17.41 5.85
N HIS A 83 -10.29 -16.19 5.82
CA HIS A 83 -10.69 -15.17 4.85
C HIS A 83 -10.38 -15.64 3.42
N PRO A 84 -11.29 -15.43 2.43
CA PRO A 84 -11.10 -15.91 1.06
C PRO A 84 -9.81 -15.46 0.38
N VAL A 85 -9.24 -14.32 0.79
CA VAL A 85 -7.93 -13.82 0.30
C VAL A 85 -6.77 -14.80 0.55
N TYR A 86 -6.88 -15.69 1.54
CA TYR A 86 -5.87 -16.71 1.80
C TYR A 86 -5.95 -17.91 0.85
N LYS A 87 -7.06 -18.10 0.13
CA LYS A 87 -7.18 -19.20 -0.84
C LYS A 87 -6.25 -18.92 -2.02
N SER A 88 -5.17 -19.70 -2.17
CA SER A 88 -4.28 -19.56 -3.32
C SER A 88 -4.73 -20.49 -4.45
N LYS A 89 -4.25 -20.21 -5.66
CA LYS A 89 -4.40 -21.13 -6.79
C LYS A 89 -3.59 -22.41 -6.57
N ASP A 90 -2.50 -22.32 -5.79
CA ASP A 90 -1.57 -23.41 -5.54
C ASP A 90 -1.10 -23.40 -4.06
N ASP A 91 -1.96 -23.91 -3.17
CA ASP A 91 -1.68 -24.02 -1.74
C ASP A 91 -0.60 -25.09 -1.40
N VAL A 92 -0.26 -25.94 -2.39
CA VAL A 92 0.78 -26.97 -2.26
C VAL A 92 2.16 -26.35 -2.45
N ARG A 93 2.29 -25.43 -3.41
CA ARG A 93 3.54 -24.74 -3.69
C ARG A 93 3.77 -23.54 -2.78
N PHE A 94 2.72 -22.79 -2.50
CA PHE A 94 2.82 -21.51 -1.80
C PHE A 94 2.35 -21.60 -0.35
N LYS A 95 3.01 -20.82 0.49
CA LYS A 95 2.62 -20.51 1.85
C LYS A 95 2.15 -19.07 1.89
N GLN A 96 0.95 -18.87 2.40
CA GLN A 96 0.32 -17.56 2.52
C GLN A 96 0.70 -16.93 3.85
N LEU A 97 1.43 -15.83 3.79
CA LEU A 97 2.00 -15.15 4.94
C LEU A 97 1.67 -13.65 4.93
N TYR A 98 1.88 -13.03 6.10
CA TYR A 98 1.80 -11.57 6.27
C TYR A 98 0.47 -10.96 5.81
N GLY A 99 -0.63 -11.64 6.17
CA GLY A 99 -1.97 -11.18 5.86
C GLY A 99 -2.40 -10.02 6.74
N HIS A 100 -2.41 -8.80 6.19
CA HIS A 100 -2.66 -7.58 6.94
C HIS A 100 -3.74 -6.71 6.28
N TRP A 101 -4.62 -6.14 7.09
CA TRP A 101 -5.58 -5.11 6.75
C TRP A 101 -5.03 -3.71 7.01
N PHE A 102 -5.39 -2.80 6.13
CA PHE A 102 -5.25 -1.36 6.27
C PHE A 102 -6.62 -0.73 6.01
N SER A 103 -7.21 -0.18 7.06
CA SER A 103 -8.60 0.28 7.04
C SER A 103 -8.68 1.80 7.13
N ALA A 104 -9.68 2.38 6.47
CA ALA A 104 -9.92 3.82 6.49
C ALA A 104 -11.42 4.11 6.44
N ARG A 105 -11.85 5.17 7.14
CA ARG A 105 -13.20 5.71 6.98
C ARG A 105 -13.22 6.80 5.92
N VAL A 106 -14.18 6.66 5.00
CA VAL A 106 -14.43 7.62 3.92
C VAL A 106 -15.92 7.95 3.89
N PRO A 107 -16.34 9.14 3.42
CA PRO A 107 -17.75 9.45 3.34
C PRO A 107 -18.46 8.49 2.38
N TYR A 108 -19.63 7.97 2.76
CA TYR A 108 -20.46 7.06 1.98
C TYR A 108 -20.69 7.57 0.55
N GLU A 109 -20.95 8.88 0.42
CA GLU A 109 -21.14 9.55 -0.86
C GLU A 109 -19.94 9.39 -1.83
N SER A 110 -18.71 9.21 -1.32
CA SER A 110 -17.53 9.06 -2.18
C SER A 110 -17.47 7.71 -2.89
N VAL A 111 -18.18 6.71 -2.36
CA VAL A 111 -18.10 5.32 -2.81
C VAL A 111 -19.43 4.84 -3.40
N VAL A 112 -20.57 5.42 -3.03
CA VAL A 112 -21.90 4.93 -3.44
C VAL A 112 -22.62 5.88 -4.42
N ARG A 113 -22.00 7.00 -4.80
CA ARG A 113 -22.67 7.98 -5.68
C ARG A 113 -23.06 7.36 -7.02
N PRO A 114 -24.28 7.61 -7.51
CA PRO A 114 -24.59 7.41 -8.91
C PRO A 114 -23.69 8.33 -9.73
N SER A 115 -22.87 7.75 -10.59
CA SER A 115 -22.14 8.46 -11.63
C SER A 115 -23.11 8.93 -12.72
N SER A 116 -24.08 9.79 -12.39
CA SER A 116 -24.76 10.59 -13.41
C SER A 116 -23.81 11.71 -13.81
N THR A 117 -23.05 11.47 -14.88
CA THR A 117 -22.39 12.57 -15.59
C THR A 117 -23.52 13.35 -16.27
N ILE A 118 -23.98 14.44 -15.65
CA ILE A 118 -24.83 15.41 -16.34
C ILE A 118 -23.89 16.24 -17.22
N GLU A 119 -23.60 15.75 -18.42
CA GLU A 119 -23.01 16.57 -19.47
C GLU A 119 -24.14 17.45 -20.05
N ARG A 120 -24.15 18.74 -19.71
CA ARG A 120 -24.96 19.71 -20.44
C ARG A 120 -24.22 20.07 -21.73
N VAL A 121 -24.66 19.53 -22.86
CA VAL A 121 -24.24 19.96 -24.19
C VAL A 121 -25.41 20.72 -24.82
N GLY A 122 -25.47 22.03 -24.61
CA GLY A 122 -26.54 22.88 -25.15
C GLY A 122 -27.90 22.77 -24.42
N ASP A 123 -28.98 23.11 -25.14
CA ASP A 123 -30.38 23.11 -24.67
C ASP A 123 -31.09 21.75 -24.82
N GLU A 124 -30.39 20.74 -25.37
CA GLU A 124 -30.92 19.39 -25.53
C GLU A 124 -30.26 18.43 -24.53
N THR A 125 -31.06 17.94 -23.59
CA THR A 125 -30.68 16.82 -22.71
C THR A 125 -30.64 15.52 -23.51
N VAL A 126 -29.54 15.29 -24.22
CA VAL A 126 -29.27 13.96 -24.80
C VAL A 126 -28.80 13.06 -23.66
N VAL A 127 -29.73 12.25 -23.13
CA VAL A 127 -29.41 11.13 -22.24
C VAL A 127 -28.65 10.11 -23.07
N LYS A 128 -27.32 10.23 -23.13
CA LYS A 128 -26.48 9.16 -23.67
C LYS A 128 -26.66 7.94 -22.76
N ASN A 129 -26.99 6.81 -23.41
CA ASN A 129 -27.19 5.49 -22.85
C ASN A 129 -26.34 5.22 -21.60
N GLU A 130 -27.02 4.71 -20.58
CA GLU A 130 -26.53 4.13 -19.32
C GLU A 130 -25.02 3.84 -19.30
N LYS A 131 -24.21 4.84 -18.91
CA LYS A 131 -22.86 4.55 -18.44
C LYS A 131 -23.01 3.59 -17.26
N HIS A 132 -22.34 2.44 -17.34
CA HIS A 132 -22.24 1.45 -16.26
C HIS A 132 -22.08 2.17 -14.92
N LYS A 133 -23.04 1.97 -14.02
CA LYS A 133 -23.00 2.57 -12.70
C LYS A 133 -22.00 1.78 -11.87
N LYS A 134 -20.85 2.39 -11.59
CA LYS A 134 -19.81 1.73 -10.80
C LYS A 134 -20.35 1.31 -9.43
N THR A 135 -20.05 0.09 -9.04
CA THR A 135 -20.37 -0.40 -7.71
C THR A 135 -19.40 0.17 -6.67
N PRO A 136 -19.76 0.15 -5.37
CA PRO A 136 -18.87 0.64 -4.33
C PRO A 136 -17.49 0.01 -4.35
N ILE A 137 -17.45 -1.29 -4.64
CA ILE A 137 -16.20 -2.04 -4.70
C ILE A 137 -15.38 -1.70 -5.95
N GLU A 138 -16.00 -1.46 -7.10
CA GLU A 138 -15.30 -0.96 -8.29
C GLU A 138 -14.68 0.42 -8.04
N ILE A 139 -15.41 1.32 -7.35
CA ILE A 139 -14.91 2.66 -7.02
C ILE A 139 -13.71 2.57 -6.08
N TRP A 140 -13.78 1.75 -5.04
CA TRP A 140 -12.67 1.58 -4.10
C TRP A 140 -11.44 0.95 -4.77
N THR A 141 -11.63 -0.13 -5.53
CA THR A 141 -10.56 -0.82 -6.24
C THR A 141 -9.87 0.11 -7.25
N SER A 142 -10.68 0.80 -8.07
CA SER A 142 -10.21 1.80 -9.04
C SER A 142 -9.45 2.94 -8.37
N ALA A 143 -9.93 3.46 -7.23
CA ALA A 143 -9.28 4.55 -6.52
C ALA A 143 -7.85 4.21 -6.08
N LEU A 144 -7.59 2.94 -5.73
CA LEU A 144 -6.25 2.48 -5.36
C LEU A 144 -5.35 2.30 -6.59
N PHE A 145 -5.81 1.60 -7.62
CA PHE A 145 -5.03 1.39 -8.85
C PHE A 145 -4.75 2.68 -9.62
N CYS A 146 -5.62 3.67 -9.51
CA CYS A 146 -5.43 4.99 -10.10
C CYS A 146 -4.62 5.95 -9.20
N THR A 147 -3.89 5.47 -8.20
CA THR A 147 -2.95 6.31 -7.45
C THR A 147 -1.75 6.68 -8.33
N PRO A 148 -1.14 7.88 -8.18
CA PRO A 148 0.03 8.25 -8.97
C PRO A 148 1.19 7.27 -8.85
N THR A 149 1.37 6.67 -7.67
CA THR A 149 2.41 5.65 -7.43
C THR A 149 2.21 4.43 -8.31
N LEU A 150 1.01 3.80 -8.28
CA LEU A 150 0.73 2.64 -9.13
C LEU A 150 0.68 3.00 -10.62
N GLY A 151 0.22 4.20 -10.99
CA GLY A 151 0.28 4.67 -12.36
C GLY A 151 1.72 4.76 -12.90
N LEU A 152 2.65 5.30 -12.11
CA LEU A 152 4.07 5.34 -12.48
C LEU A 152 4.69 3.95 -12.56
N GLU A 153 4.35 3.05 -11.63
CA GLU A 153 4.81 1.65 -11.68
C GLU A 153 4.28 0.92 -12.91
N ALA A 154 3.00 1.12 -13.25
CA ALA A 154 2.38 0.53 -14.42
C ALA A 154 3.00 1.04 -15.72
N ILE A 155 3.36 2.34 -15.80
CA ILE A 155 4.14 2.89 -16.92
C ILE A 155 5.52 2.23 -17.01
N GLY A 156 6.20 2.06 -15.87
CA GLY A 156 7.48 1.36 -15.81
C GLY A 156 7.37 -0.08 -16.31
N ILE A 157 6.37 -0.81 -15.83
CA ILE A 157 6.06 -2.18 -16.29
C ILE A 157 5.83 -2.19 -17.79
N GLY A 158 4.96 -1.32 -18.31
CA GLY A 158 4.68 -1.23 -19.75
C GLY A 158 5.92 -0.97 -20.59
N PHE A 159 6.83 -0.13 -20.10
CA PHE A 159 8.12 0.11 -20.75
C PHE A 159 8.97 -1.17 -20.80
N PHE A 160 9.08 -1.91 -19.70
CA PHE A 160 9.89 -3.14 -19.64
C PHE A 160 9.25 -4.34 -20.35
N THR A 161 7.93 -4.37 -20.51
CA THR A 161 7.22 -5.44 -21.23
C THR A 161 7.05 -5.17 -22.72
N GLY A 162 7.45 -4.00 -23.22
CA GLY A 162 7.30 -3.62 -24.63
C GLY A 162 5.93 -3.05 -24.99
N ASN A 163 5.07 -2.79 -24.00
CA ASN A 163 3.76 -2.14 -24.16
C ASN A 163 3.84 -0.60 -24.18
N GLY A 164 5.05 -0.03 -24.08
CA GLY A 164 5.31 1.41 -24.16
C GLY A 164 5.06 2.17 -22.85
N PHE A 165 5.10 3.50 -22.92
CA PHE A 165 4.90 4.39 -21.75
C PHE A 165 3.42 4.62 -21.44
N THR A 166 2.67 3.54 -21.24
CA THR A 166 1.25 3.58 -20.88
C THR A 166 1.02 2.85 -19.56
N THR A 167 -0.04 3.17 -18.84
CA THR A 167 -0.41 2.46 -17.60
C THR A 167 -1.06 1.10 -17.85
N GLY A 168 -1.49 0.83 -19.08
CA GLY A 168 -2.46 -0.24 -19.33
C GLY A 168 -3.80 0.07 -18.67
N ASP A 169 -4.65 -0.95 -18.54
CA ASP A 169 -5.91 -0.84 -17.80
C ASP A 169 -5.62 -0.79 -16.30
N ILE A 170 -6.14 0.21 -15.60
CA ILE A 170 -6.02 0.38 -14.15
C ILE A 170 -7.40 0.46 -13.47
N GLY A 171 -8.44 -0.02 -14.16
CA GLY A 171 -9.81 -0.06 -13.65
C GLY A 171 -10.51 1.30 -13.67
N GLU A 172 -10.12 2.21 -14.57
CA GLU A 172 -10.72 3.55 -14.67
C GLU A 172 -12.17 3.53 -15.12
N GLU A 173 -12.58 2.56 -15.92
CA GLU A 173 -13.95 2.47 -16.44
C GLU A 173 -14.82 1.49 -15.64
N LYS A 174 -14.29 0.29 -15.39
CA LYS A 174 -14.98 -0.81 -14.69
C LYS A 174 -13.97 -1.74 -14.04
N VAL A 175 -14.43 -2.53 -13.05
CA VAL A 175 -13.64 -3.63 -12.50
C VAL A 175 -14.45 -4.92 -12.59
N PHE A 176 -13.92 -5.95 -13.26
CA PHE A 176 -14.63 -7.22 -13.46
C PHE A 176 -13.73 -8.44 -13.30
N VAL A 177 -14.30 -9.60 -12.99
CA VAL A 177 -13.55 -10.85 -12.81
C VAL A 177 -12.86 -11.26 -14.12
N GLY A 178 -11.59 -11.61 -14.04
CA GLY A 178 -10.73 -11.96 -15.18
C GLY A 178 -10.05 -10.75 -15.84
N GLN A 179 -10.30 -9.53 -15.36
CA GLN A 179 -9.61 -8.35 -15.86
C GLN A 179 -8.13 -8.33 -15.47
N GLU A 180 -7.31 -8.00 -16.45
CA GLU A 180 -5.86 -7.85 -16.34
C GLU A 180 -5.50 -6.37 -16.16
N LEU A 181 -5.14 -5.99 -14.94
CA LEU A 181 -4.78 -4.63 -14.55
C LEU A 181 -3.25 -4.43 -14.60
N ALA A 182 -2.84 -3.20 -14.91
CA ALA A 182 -1.44 -2.76 -15.04
C ALA A 182 -0.60 -3.71 -15.90
N HIS A 183 -1.01 -3.90 -17.17
CA HIS A 183 -0.35 -4.81 -18.12
C HIS A 183 -0.34 -6.29 -17.69
N GLY A 184 -1.40 -6.74 -17.02
CA GLY A 184 -1.56 -8.12 -16.58
C GLY A 184 -0.74 -8.51 -15.35
N VAL A 185 -0.14 -7.54 -14.66
CA VAL A 185 0.51 -7.79 -13.36
C VAL A 185 -0.52 -8.16 -12.30
N PHE A 186 -1.70 -7.57 -12.37
CA PHE A 186 -2.76 -7.76 -11.40
C PHE A 186 -3.99 -8.37 -12.06
N ASN A 187 -4.46 -9.51 -11.56
CA ASN A 187 -5.58 -10.25 -12.11
C ASN A 187 -6.74 -10.22 -11.13
N VAL A 188 -7.88 -9.68 -11.54
CA VAL A 188 -9.08 -9.65 -10.69
C VAL A 188 -9.66 -11.06 -10.62
N ILE A 189 -9.52 -11.75 -9.48
CA ILE A 189 -9.92 -13.16 -9.34
C ILE A 189 -11.35 -13.34 -8.83
N SER A 190 -11.87 -12.39 -8.06
CA SER A 190 -13.22 -12.47 -7.53
C SER A 190 -13.77 -11.08 -7.27
N ILE A 191 -15.04 -10.89 -7.57
CA ILE A 191 -15.83 -9.75 -7.12
C ILE A 191 -17.10 -10.31 -6.50
N GLU A 192 -17.36 -9.91 -5.27
CA GLU A 192 -18.56 -10.22 -4.51
C GLU A 192 -19.33 -8.91 -4.32
N GLU A 193 -20.38 -8.75 -5.11
CA GLU A 193 -21.35 -7.67 -5.00
C GLU A 193 -22.61 -8.28 -4.39
N GLN A 194 -22.87 -8.02 -3.11
CA GLN A 194 -23.96 -8.71 -2.45
C GLN A 194 -25.33 -8.11 -2.77
N THR A 195 -26.16 -8.96 -3.37
CA THR A 195 -27.62 -8.89 -3.30
C THR A 195 -28.12 -10.31 -2.95
N PRO A 196 -28.78 -10.57 -1.81
CA PRO A 196 -29.14 -9.67 -0.70
C PRO A 196 -28.02 -9.50 0.35
N PRO A 197 -28.16 -8.54 1.31
CA PRO A 197 -27.13 -8.23 2.30
C PRO A 197 -26.84 -9.42 3.22
N VAL A 198 -25.62 -9.90 3.26
CA VAL A 198 -25.12 -10.69 4.39
C VAL A 198 -24.71 -9.68 5.44
N THR A 199 -25.44 -9.66 6.55
CA THR A 199 -24.93 -9.07 7.78
C THR A 199 -23.63 -9.82 8.10
N LEU A 200 -22.49 -9.13 8.08
CA LEU A 200 -21.25 -9.69 8.64
C LEU A 200 -21.44 -9.68 10.16
N THR A 201 -22.30 -10.56 10.66
CA THR A 201 -22.39 -10.88 12.09
C THR A 201 -21.07 -11.52 12.46
N GLN A 202 -20.16 -10.69 12.97
CA GLN A 202 -18.84 -11.05 13.45
C GLN A 202 -17.91 -11.60 12.37
N GLN A 203 -17.35 -10.68 11.57
CA GLN A 203 -16.01 -10.98 11.09
C GLN A 203 -15.09 -11.06 12.31
N GLU A 204 -14.28 -12.13 12.40
CA GLU A 204 -13.42 -12.42 13.57
C GLU A 204 -12.39 -11.31 13.88
N ASP A 205 -12.32 -10.27 13.06
CA ASP A 205 -11.49 -9.08 13.25
C ASP A 205 -12.20 -7.96 14.04
N GLY A 206 -13.42 -8.20 14.53
CA GLY A 206 -14.15 -7.28 15.41
C GLY A 206 -14.88 -6.14 14.69
N VAL A 207 -14.93 -6.15 13.36
CA VAL A 207 -15.74 -5.21 12.58
C VAL A 207 -17.14 -5.80 12.38
N ASN A 208 -18.16 -5.10 12.86
CA ASN A 208 -19.57 -5.44 12.63
C ASN A 208 -20.16 -4.47 11.61
N GLY A 209 -20.87 -5.01 10.63
CA GLY A 209 -21.53 -4.20 9.60
C GLY A 209 -21.99 -5.00 8.41
N LYS A 210 -22.42 -4.28 7.37
CA LYS A 210 -22.87 -4.84 6.10
C LYS A 210 -21.78 -4.72 5.05
N LEU A 211 -21.39 -5.84 4.43
CA LEU A 211 -20.47 -5.84 3.30
C LEU A 211 -21.17 -5.26 2.07
N LEU A 212 -20.71 -4.11 1.59
CA LEU A 212 -21.21 -3.49 0.35
C LEU A 212 -20.53 -4.08 -0.89
N GLY A 213 -19.34 -4.64 -0.73
CA GLY A 213 -18.70 -5.46 -1.75
C GLY A 213 -17.27 -5.83 -1.40
N ARG A 214 -16.76 -6.87 -2.06
CA ARG A 214 -15.39 -7.36 -1.93
C ARG A 214 -14.79 -7.64 -3.30
N ALA A 215 -13.54 -7.27 -3.52
CA ALA A 215 -12.77 -7.67 -4.68
C ALA A 215 -11.45 -8.29 -4.23
N ILE A 216 -11.01 -9.36 -4.89
CA ILE A 216 -9.69 -9.95 -4.68
C ILE A 216 -8.94 -9.89 -6.00
N VAL A 217 -7.71 -9.39 -5.94
CA VAL A 217 -6.82 -9.20 -7.07
C VAL A 217 -5.54 -9.96 -6.78
N ALA A 218 -5.24 -10.98 -7.57
CA ALA A 218 -4.00 -11.73 -7.45
C ALA A 218 -2.90 -11.06 -8.28
N TYR A 219 -1.65 -11.25 -7.90
CA TYR A 219 -0.49 -10.91 -8.71
C TYR A 219 0.56 -11.99 -8.57
N ASP A 220 1.29 -12.21 -9.65
CA ASP A 220 2.44 -13.10 -9.66
C ASP A 220 3.68 -12.30 -10.02
N LEU A 221 4.78 -12.58 -9.32
CA LEU A 221 6.06 -12.04 -9.73
C LEU A 221 6.69 -12.93 -10.79
N PRO A 222 7.35 -12.33 -11.80
CA PRO A 222 8.10 -13.09 -12.79
C PRO A 222 9.10 -14.05 -12.15
N ASP A 223 9.24 -15.23 -12.75
CA ASP A 223 10.14 -16.29 -12.27
C ASP A 223 11.60 -15.84 -12.13
N TYR A 224 12.05 -14.90 -12.97
CA TYR A 224 13.42 -14.40 -12.88
C TYR A 224 13.69 -13.65 -11.56
N LEU A 225 12.69 -12.92 -11.03
CA LEU A 225 12.84 -12.22 -9.76
C LEU A 225 12.92 -13.21 -8.60
N THR A 226 12.06 -14.21 -8.60
CA THR A 226 12.08 -15.26 -7.55
C THR A 226 13.39 -16.05 -7.61
N HIS A 227 13.88 -16.37 -8.82
CA HIS A 227 15.10 -17.14 -9.02
C HIS A 227 16.36 -16.50 -8.41
N ILE A 228 16.54 -15.18 -8.54
CA ILE A 228 17.70 -14.47 -7.94
C ILE A 228 17.77 -14.74 -6.42
N TRP A 229 16.62 -14.74 -5.76
CA TRP A 229 16.54 -14.95 -4.32
C TRP A 229 16.65 -16.43 -3.94
N GLU A 230 16.21 -17.35 -4.79
CA GLU A 230 16.44 -18.78 -4.60
C GLU A 230 17.94 -19.12 -4.66
N VAL A 231 18.66 -18.49 -5.58
CA VAL A 231 20.12 -18.58 -5.68
C VAL A 231 20.76 -18.05 -4.40
N ALA A 232 20.38 -16.84 -3.96
CA ALA A 232 20.89 -16.28 -2.71
C ALA A 232 20.58 -17.18 -1.49
N ALA A 233 19.37 -17.72 -1.41
CA ALA A 233 18.95 -18.63 -0.35
C ALA A 233 19.75 -19.94 -0.34
N LYS A 234 20.09 -20.47 -1.52
CA LYS A 234 20.97 -21.63 -1.68
C LYS A 234 22.37 -21.34 -1.16
N PHE A 235 22.88 -20.12 -1.35
CA PHE A 235 24.17 -19.67 -0.82
C PHE A 235 24.11 -19.16 0.63
N GLY A 236 23.08 -19.55 1.39
CA GLY A 236 23.02 -19.31 2.83
C GLY A 236 22.28 -18.03 3.24
N ALA A 237 21.63 -17.31 2.30
CA ALA A 237 20.73 -16.25 2.72
C ALA A 237 19.58 -16.83 3.57
N PRO A 238 19.25 -16.21 4.73
CA PRO A 238 18.24 -16.75 5.64
C PRO A 238 16.81 -16.42 5.21
N TRP A 239 16.63 -15.94 3.99
CA TRP A 239 15.40 -15.32 3.52
C TRP A 239 14.93 -15.93 2.21
N ARG A 240 13.63 -15.78 1.96
CA ARG A 240 12.99 -16.04 0.67
C ARG A 240 12.31 -14.78 0.18
N HIS A 241 12.14 -14.71 -1.14
CA HIS A 241 11.39 -13.64 -1.75
C HIS A 241 9.93 -14.01 -1.94
N ILE A 242 9.13 -12.97 -2.05
CA ILE A 242 7.74 -13.04 -2.48
C ILE A 242 7.69 -13.62 -3.90
N SER A 243 6.73 -14.50 -4.16
CA SER A 243 6.47 -15.08 -5.48
C SER A 243 5.22 -14.50 -6.11
N GLY A 244 4.36 -13.90 -5.29
CA GLY A 244 3.12 -13.28 -5.70
C GLY A 244 2.34 -12.90 -4.45
N GLY A 245 1.05 -12.72 -4.62
CA GLY A 245 0.15 -12.46 -3.52
C GLY A 245 -1.27 -12.18 -3.99
N ARG A 246 -2.11 -11.84 -3.02
CA ARG A 246 -3.46 -11.33 -3.26
C ARG A 246 -3.67 -10.04 -2.50
N HIS A 247 -4.29 -9.09 -3.17
CA HIS A 247 -4.85 -7.90 -2.58
C HIS A 247 -6.35 -8.08 -2.43
N CYS A 248 -6.88 -7.76 -1.26
CA CYS A 248 -8.32 -7.76 -0.99
C CYS A 248 -8.79 -6.33 -0.79
N PHE A 249 -9.93 -6.01 -1.38
CA PHE A 249 -10.59 -4.73 -1.28
C PHE A 249 -11.96 -4.98 -0.70
N GLU A 250 -12.35 -4.23 0.32
CA GLU A 250 -13.70 -4.34 0.89
C GLU A 250 -14.26 -2.98 1.21
N VAL A 251 -15.57 -2.87 1.06
CA VAL A 251 -16.35 -1.71 1.47
C VAL A 251 -17.41 -2.21 2.44
N ILE A 252 -17.42 -1.66 3.65
CA ILE A 252 -18.28 -2.09 4.76
C ILE A 252 -19.03 -0.87 5.30
N GLU A 253 -20.34 -1.01 5.42
CA GLU A 253 -21.19 -0.09 6.16
C GLU A 253 -21.22 -0.56 7.62
N GLU A 254 -20.47 0.11 8.50
CA GLU A 254 -20.31 -0.29 9.92
C GLU A 254 -21.60 -0.04 10.72
N ASP A 255 -21.98 -1.00 11.58
CA ASP A 255 -23.10 -0.84 12.51
C ASP A 255 -22.74 0.20 13.58
N GLY A 256 -23.53 1.29 13.65
CA GLY A 256 -23.22 2.40 14.57
C GLY A 256 -21.99 3.22 14.16
N GLY A 257 -21.55 3.11 12.89
CA GLY A 257 -20.59 4.01 12.29
C GLY A 257 -21.07 5.47 12.33
N ARG A 258 -20.16 6.41 12.09
CA ARG A 258 -20.55 7.82 11.96
C ARG A 258 -21.51 7.97 10.78
N ASP A 259 -22.61 8.68 10.99
CA ASP A 259 -23.60 8.94 9.95
C ASP A 259 -22.91 9.44 8.67
N GLY A 260 -23.13 8.68 7.59
CA GLY A 260 -22.59 9.01 6.26
C GLY A 260 -21.12 8.65 6.02
N GLU A 261 -20.50 7.77 6.83
CA GLU A 261 -19.20 7.17 6.54
C GLU A 261 -19.31 5.66 6.24
N VAL A 262 -18.39 5.16 5.41
CA VAL A 262 -18.15 3.73 5.18
C VAL A 262 -16.71 3.40 5.50
N LEU A 263 -16.47 2.17 5.95
CA LEU A 263 -15.15 1.61 6.13
C LEU A 263 -14.68 0.98 4.83
N VAL A 264 -13.58 1.47 4.29
CA VAL A 264 -12.86 0.81 3.19
C VAL A 264 -11.65 0.08 3.74
N ARG A 265 -11.40 -1.14 3.26
CA ARG A 265 -10.22 -1.93 3.63
C ARG A 265 -9.41 -2.32 2.42
N PHE A 266 -8.10 -2.23 2.57
CA PHE A 266 -7.12 -2.85 1.69
C PHE A 266 -6.39 -3.93 2.48
N GLY A 267 -6.46 -5.16 2.01
CA GLY A 267 -5.79 -6.31 2.59
C GLY A 267 -4.69 -6.78 1.66
N CYS A 268 -3.56 -7.22 2.20
CA CYS A 268 -2.53 -7.89 1.43
C CYS A 268 -2.21 -9.24 2.05
N VAL A 269 -2.13 -10.29 1.23
CA VAL A 269 -1.57 -11.60 1.60
C VAL A 269 -0.47 -11.92 0.61
N ILE A 270 0.66 -12.39 1.12
CA ILE A 270 1.86 -12.64 0.34
C ILE A 270 2.02 -14.13 0.12
N ASP A 271 2.19 -14.54 -1.15
CA ASP A 271 2.54 -15.91 -1.51
C ASP A 271 4.06 -16.06 -1.51
N MET A 272 4.53 -17.02 -0.71
CA MET A 272 5.94 -17.41 -0.66
C MET A 272 6.08 -18.89 -1.02
N GLU A 273 7.08 -19.23 -1.82
CA GLU A 273 7.43 -20.63 -2.08
C GLU A 273 7.72 -21.36 -0.77
N ARG A 274 7.12 -22.55 -0.58
CA ARG A 274 7.38 -23.44 0.56
C ARG A 274 8.75 -24.09 0.49
N VAL A 275 9.15 -24.50 -0.72
CA VAL A 275 10.36 -25.27 -1.00
C VAL A 275 11.23 -24.48 -1.98
N ASN A 276 12.56 -24.52 -1.82
CA ASN A 276 13.44 -23.78 -2.71
C ASN A 276 13.46 -24.56 -4.03
N ARG A 277 13.10 -23.94 -5.16
CA ARG A 277 13.04 -24.66 -6.43
C ARG A 277 14.38 -25.28 -6.83
N LEU A 278 15.50 -24.75 -6.32
CA LEU A 278 16.86 -25.26 -6.56
C LEU A 278 17.28 -26.38 -5.61
N GLU A 279 16.53 -26.62 -4.54
CA GLU A 279 16.84 -27.62 -3.51
C GLU A 279 15.58 -28.42 -3.12
N ARG A 280 14.75 -28.79 -4.09
CA ARG A 280 13.43 -29.42 -3.85
C ARG A 280 13.48 -30.66 -2.97
N GLU A 281 14.56 -31.42 -3.08
CA GLU A 281 14.80 -32.66 -2.33
C GLU A 281 14.95 -32.43 -0.81
N LYS A 282 15.29 -31.21 -0.37
CA LYS A 282 15.44 -30.87 1.05
C LYS A 282 14.11 -30.56 1.74
N GLY A 283 13.01 -30.45 0.99
CA GLY A 283 11.70 -30.10 1.53
C GLY A 283 11.58 -28.63 1.97
N GLU A 284 10.61 -28.34 2.85
CA GLU A 284 10.41 -26.98 3.36
C GLU A 284 11.58 -26.58 4.28
N ASP A 285 12.14 -25.39 4.07
CA ASP A 285 13.29 -24.88 4.84
C ASP A 285 12.90 -23.86 5.92
N GLY A 286 11.60 -23.57 6.05
CA GLY A 286 11.06 -22.62 7.03
C GLY A 286 11.49 -21.16 6.81
N LYS A 287 12.17 -20.83 5.70
CA LYS A 287 12.65 -19.47 5.44
C LYS A 287 11.50 -18.54 5.13
N GLY A 288 11.49 -17.39 5.80
CA GLY A 288 10.52 -16.32 5.60
C GLY A 288 11.15 -15.10 4.95
N MET A 289 10.42 -14.00 4.98
CA MET A 289 10.90 -12.71 4.49
C MET A 289 11.52 -11.91 5.65
N PRO A 290 12.52 -11.05 5.42
CA PRO A 290 13.07 -10.20 6.46
C PRO A 290 11.98 -9.28 7.04
N GLY A 291 11.96 -9.12 8.35
CA GLY A 291 10.97 -8.25 9.00
C GLY A 291 11.01 -6.80 8.50
N VAL A 292 12.19 -6.28 8.12
CA VAL A 292 12.30 -4.95 7.50
C VAL A 292 11.59 -4.87 6.15
N TYR A 293 11.57 -5.95 5.39
CA TYR A 293 10.93 -5.99 4.07
C TYR A 293 9.41 -6.11 4.21
N VAL A 294 8.94 -6.90 5.18
CA VAL A 294 7.53 -6.92 5.60
C VAL A 294 7.09 -5.51 6.00
N TRP A 295 7.86 -4.85 6.88
CA TRP A 295 7.56 -3.49 7.31
C TRP A 295 7.53 -2.49 6.14
N LEU A 296 8.49 -2.55 5.22
CA LEU A 296 8.50 -1.69 4.03
C LEU A 296 7.27 -1.93 3.13
N HIS A 297 6.90 -3.19 2.92
CA HIS A 297 5.69 -3.56 2.17
C HIS A 297 4.44 -2.99 2.84
N GLU A 298 4.33 -3.08 4.17
CA GLU A 298 3.19 -2.50 4.88
C GLU A 298 3.17 -0.97 4.82
N VAL A 299 4.31 -0.29 4.90
CA VAL A 299 4.39 1.18 4.74
C VAL A 299 3.98 1.59 3.33
N TYR A 300 4.40 0.83 2.32
CA TYR A 300 4.00 1.04 0.94
C TYR A 300 2.49 0.83 0.74
N ALA A 301 1.92 -0.25 1.29
CA ALA A 301 0.47 -0.48 1.27
C ALA A 301 -0.31 0.70 1.88
N ARG A 302 0.12 1.22 3.03
CA ARG A 302 -0.48 2.41 3.65
C ARG A 302 -0.38 3.65 2.78
N TRP A 303 0.74 3.83 2.09
CA TRP A 303 0.92 4.94 1.14
C TRP A 303 -0.12 4.87 0.02
N LEU A 304 -0.36 3.68 -0.54
CA LEU A 304 -1.39 3.49 -1.57
C LEU A 304 -2.80 3.78 -1.03
N VAL A 305 -3.13 3.27 0.16
CA VAL A 305 -4.41 3.53 0.83
C VAL A 305 -4.61 5.02 1.08
N ASP A 306 -3.59 5.74 1.55
CA ASP A 306 -3.64 7.18 1.76
C ASP A 306 -3.90 7.93 0.46
N GLY A 307 -3.20 7.57 -0.62
CA GLY A 307 -3.44 8.11 -1.95
C GLY A 307 -4.88 7.90 -2.43
N ALA A 308 -5.39 6.68 -2.29
CA ALA A 308 -6.74 6.30 -2.69
C ALA A 308 -7.82 7.03 -1.88
N VAL A 309 -7.67 7.07 -0.55
CA VAL A 309 -8.57 7.78 0.36
C VAL A 309 -8.60 9.28 0.07
N ASN A 310 -7.44 9.88 -0.17
CA ASN A 310 -7.36 11.30 -0.52
C ASN A 310 -8.01 11.58 -1.88
N ARG A 311 -7.91 10.66 -2.84
CA ARG A 311 -8.59 10.76 -4.14
C ARG A 311 -10.11 10.71 -3.98
N LEU A 312 -10.64 9.76 -3.20
CA LEU A 312 -12.07 9.66 -2.89
C LEU A 312 -12.61 10.90 -2.16
N ARG A 313 -11.84 11.46 -1.23
CA ARG A 313 -12.24 12.69 -0.53
C ARG A 313 -12.24 13.92 -1.45
N ARG A 314 -11.27 14.01 -2.38
CA ARG A 314 -11.19 15.13 -3.33
C ARG A 314 -12.27 15.08 -4.40
N SER A 315 -12.62 13.89 -4.91
CA SER A 315 -13.70 13.76 -5.92
C SER A 315 -15.04 14.27 -5.40
N LEU A 316 -15.32 14.08 -4.10
CA LEU A 316 -16.48 14.66 -3.43
C LEU A 316 -16.48 16.19 -3.45
N ILE A 317 -15.34 16.78 -3.10
CA ILE A 317 -15.20 18.24 -3.03
C ILE A 317 -15.43 18.84 -4.42
N THR A 318 -14.74 18.34 -5.45
CA THR A 318 -14.90 18.84 -6.82
C THR A 318 -16.35 18.73 -7.30
N SER A 319 -17.04 17.64 -6.97
CA SER A 319 -18.43 17.48 -7.38
C SER A 319 -19.39 18.41 -6.63
N ARG A 320 -19.13 18.79 -5.37
CA ARG A 320 -19.96 19.77 -4.66
C ARG A 320 -19.86 21.18 -5.27
N TYR A 321 -18.72 21.52 -5.87
CA TYR A 321 -18.53 22.83 -6.53
C TYR A 321 -19.05 22.88 -7.97
N LEU A 322 -19.34 21.75 -8.61
CA LEU A 322 -19.91 21.68 -9.96
C LEU A 322 -21.45 21.69 -9.97
N VAL A 323 -22.10 21.71 -8.81
CA VAL A 323 -23.56 21.69 -8.64
C VAL A 323 -24.12 23.07 -8.25
N VAL A 324 -23.26 24.10 -8.24
CA VAL A 324 -23.66 25.51 -8.01
C VAL A 324 -23.74 26.24 -9.35
#